data_AF-A0A958Q2P1-F1
#
_entry.id   AF-A0A958Q2P1-F1
#
_cell.length_a   1.000
_cell.length_b   1.000
_cell.length_c   1.000
_cell.angle_alpha   90.00
_cell.angle_beta   90.00
_cell.angle_gamma   90.00
#
_symmetry.space_group_name_H-M   'P 1'
#
loop_
_entity.id
_entity.type
_entity.pdbx_description
1 polymer ?
#
loop_
_entity_poly.entity_id
_entity_poly.type
_entity_poly.pdbx_seq_one_letter_code
_entity_poly.pdbx_strand_id
1 'polypeptide(L)'
;MYNFAKSLSTHRMLVTAIAILGVFLLSTSAAFASDTEYHYTWQQGDTTNVPDPFGIVNNAGVFESASFSYDTATQIFGLEFTIGDPGAPYEKANFFTLVLTPGYLPLMQCYNEAAVLYVDASGAQPIITAYSYVPAARWESKSWETGDPICSSLSASCGNWVNVLEAVNNPDNSRTFRLSIDASAINAHIPSSSNSSPECTPYTGIQFSEEIGIWLFTYAYPDVEFTYGNDGFIDNLFHGCWYYEQAQICDPELGSIDYQGMFDGKHFETFQKPYCTEVSGSITVQPGDNIDYIVTGKSPDGDPLTVTYSGVPAGATITPTDGTTDSDGMIDSILAWTPGNDAAGQSFTITYTFTEQDGTATCELDIDVSNDPFCEGEIDRCGVCNGDGTSCLDCEETSILSSQFSMDSNALLQLQNIRRQTKTLVRLAKGTSGEATAKQLQKSLNKDSKSLYQEAWTSTWTFDSLQQQCTNQIFCVSVSNISTLDDYVQSVAALFDNARKVNREIQRIKKGGKAKKLNRQARNAREAALASAALIPNSQDICEGS
;
A
#
# COMPACT_ATOMS: atom_id res chain seq x y z
N MET A 1 -42.81 -24.60 -24.43
CA MET A 1 -44.07 -24.36 -25.18
C MET A 1 -44.31 -22.86 -25.10
N TYR A 2 -44.21 -22.02 -26.13
CA TYR A 2 -44.32 -22.19 -27.57
C TYR A 2 -43.46 -21.10 -28.26
N ASN A 3 -42.93 -21.45 -29.42
CA ASN A 3 -42.04 -20.66 -30.27
C ASN A 3 -42.69 -19.38 -30.84
N PHE A 4 -41.88 -18.36 -31.10
CA PHE A 4 -42.10 -17.50 -32.27
C PHE A 4 -40.76 -17.16 -32.92
N ALA A 5 -40.54 -17.77 -34.08
CA ALA A 5 -39.42 -17.55 -34.98
C ALA A 5 -39.95 -17.18 -36.37
N LYS A 6 -39.09 -16.47 -37.12
CA LYS A 6 -39.10 -16.18 -38.57
C LYS A 6 -39.96 -15.00 -39.06
N SER A 7 -39.29 -13.98 -39.60
CA SER A 7 -39.20 -13.77 -41.05
C SER A 7 -38.26 -12.62 -41.42
N LEU A 8 -37.71 -12.70 -42.64
CA LEU A 8 -36.92 -11.74 -43.42
C LEU A 8 -35.43 -11.59 -43.05
N SER A 9 -34.49 -11.47 -43.98
CA SER A 9 -34.44 -11.70 -45.43
C SER A 9 -32.99 -11.42 -45.82
N THR A 10 -32.36 -12.35 -46.52
CA THR A 10 -31.04 -12.28 -47.15
C THR A 10 -30.76 -10.95 -47.87
N HIS A 11 -29.66 -10.26 -47.55
CA HIS A 11 -28.87 -9.44 -48.48
C HIS A 11 -27.38 -9.67 -48.18
N ARG A 12 -26.66 -10.25 -49.15
CA ARG A 12 -25.20 -10.33 -49.17
C ARG A 12 -24.66 -8.98 -49.67
N MET A 13 -23.87 -8.28 -48.87
CA MET A 13 -22.91 -7.30 -49.40
C MET A 13 -21.51 -7.69 -48.94
N LEU A 14 -20.65 -7.82 -49.94
CA LEU A 14 -19.21 -7.93 -49.86
C LEU A 14 -18.68 -6.58 -49.35
N VAL A 15 -18.02 -6.53 -48.20
CA VAL A 15 -17.23 -5.36 -47.79
C VAL A 15 -15.82 -5.86 -47.50
N THR A 16 -14.91 -5.40 -48.35
CA THR A 16 -13.45 -5.56 -48.27
C THR A 16 -12.95 -4.78 -47.07
N ALA A 17 -12.44 -5.46 -46.04
CA ALA A 17 -11.80 -4.81 -44.90
C ALA A 17 -10.38 -4.38 -45.28
N ILE A 18 -10.16 -3.06 -45.37
CA ILE A 18 -8.83 -2.45 -45.36
C ILE A 18 -8.46 -2.30 -43.88
N ALA A 19 -7.46 -3.07 -43.43
CA ALA A 19 -6.88 -2.91 -42.11
C ALA A 19 -5.99 -1.65 -42.10
N ILE A 20 -6.48 -0.56 -41.51
CA ILE A 20 -5.66 0.59 -41.14
C ILE A 20 -5.10 0.27 -39.75
N LEU A 21 -3.80 0.01 -39.69
CA LEU A 21 -3.04 -0.15 -38.45
C LEU A 21 -2.85 1.25 -37.84
N GLY A 22 -3.80 1.68 -37.01
CA GLY A 22 -3.65 2.88 -36.19
C GLY A 22 -2.75 2.54 -34.99
N VAL A 23 -1.52 3.02 -35.00
CA VAL A 23 -0.63 3.00 -33.84
C VAL A 23 -1.16 4.04 -32.86
N PHE A 24 -1.91 3.58 -31.85
CA PHE A 24 -2.24 4.39 -30.68
C PHE A 24 -1.00 4.44 -29.78
N LEU A 25 -0.34 5.59 -29.74
CA LEU A 25 0.61 5.93 -28.68
C LEU A 25 -0.23 6.25 -27.44
N LEU A 26 -0.36 5.28 -26.54
CA LEU A 26 -0.85 5.49 -25.18
C LEU A 26 0.23 6.30 -24.44
N SER A 27 0.03 7.60 -24.28
CA SER A 27 0.78 8.39 -23.32
C SER A 27 0.26 8.06 -21.92
N THR A 28 0.79 6.99 -21.32
CA THR A 28 0.57 6.71 -19.91
C THR A 28 1.28 7.81 -19.12
N SER A 29 0.52 8.73 -18.53
CA SER A 29 1.02 9.57 -17.44
C SER A 29 1.34 8.64 -16.27
N ALA A 30 2.59 8.18 -16.20
CA ALA A 30 3.10 7.45 -15.06
C ALA A 30 3.04 8.41 -13.87
N ALA A 31 2.13 8.15 -12.93
CA ALA A 31 2.26 8.73 -11.61
C ALA A 31 3.61 8.25 -11.07
N PHE A 32 4.58 9.16 -10.99
CA PHE A 32 5.86 8.88 -10.36
C PHE A 32 5.55 8.53 -8.91
N ALA A 33 5.56 7.24 -8.58
CA ALA A 33 5.64 6.81 -7.20
C ALA A 33 6.91 7.43 -6.65
N SER A 34 6.79 8.31 -5.65
CA SER A 34 7.95 8.89 -4.98
C SER A 34 8.78 7.75 -4.42
N ASP A 35 9.99 7.57 -4.93
CA ASP A 35 10.93 6.59 -4.44
C ASP A 35 11.44 7.05 -3.07
N THR A 36 10.82 6.56 -2.01
CA THR A 36 11.21 6.85 -0.63
C THR A 36 12.18 5.78 -0.16
N GLU A 37 13.32 6.22 0.36
CA GLU A 37 14.30 5.36 1.01
C GLU A 37 14.34 5.68 2.51
N TYR A 38 14.10 4.68 3.34
CA TYR A 38 14.14 4.84 4.79
C TYR A 38 15.51 4.42 5.31
N HIS A 39 16.17 5.23 6.14
CA HIS A 39 17.44 4.89 6.78
C HIS A 39 17.39 5.11 8.29
N TYR A 40 17.84 4.12 9.07
CA TYR A 40 18.01 4.28 10.52
C TYR A 40 19.31 3.67 10.97
N THR A 41 20.12 4.48 11.65
CA THR A 41 21.33 4.05 12.30
C THR A 41 21.22 4.23 13.80
N TRP A 42 21.62 3.21 14.55
CA TRP A 42 21.77 3.23 16.00
C TRP A 42 23.21 2.89 16.35
N GLN A 43 23.76 3.58 17.34
CA GLN A 43 25.08 3.30 17.91
C GLN A 43 25.01 3.25 19.44
N GLN A 44 25.80 2.36 20.04
CA GLN A 44 25.91 2.25 21.48
C GLN A 44 26.36 3.58 22.10
N GLY A 45 25.66 4.02 23.16
CA GLY A 45 25.92 5.29 23.84
C GLY A 45 25.09 6.46 23.31
N ASP A 46 24.26 6.26 22.29
CA ASP A 46 23.22 7.22 21.92
C ASP A 46 22.16 7.33 23.04
N THR A 47 22.24 8.42 23.80
CA THR A 47 21.39 8.67 24.98
C THR A 47 20.17 9.53 24.66
N THR A 48 19.93 9.85 23.38
CA THR A 48 18.97 10.88 22.96
C THR A 48 17.49 10.44 22.97
N ASN A 49 17.04 9.82 24.08
CA ASN A 49 15.63 9.57 24.50
C ASN A 49 15.15 8.10 24.56
N VAL A 50 16.00 7.12 24.87
CA VAL A 50 15.51 5.78 25.25
C VAL A 50 16.28 5.25 26.45
N PRO A 51 15.62 4.64 27.45
CA PRO A 51 16.32 3.75 28.37
C PRO A 51 16.91 2.61 27.56
N ASP A 52 18.24 2.57 27.50
CA ASP A 52 19.09 1.59 26.79
C ASP A 52 18.39 0.23 26.55
N PRO A 53 17.72 0.05 25.40
CA PRO A 53 16.99 -1.19 25.11
C PRO A 53 17.95 -2.35 24.80
N PHE A 54 19.26 -2.07 24.78
CA PHE A 54 20.37 -2.98 24.49
C PHE A 54 21.31 -3.20 25.68
N GLY A 55 21.00 -2.60 26.83
CA GLY A 55 21.92 -2.50 27.97
C GLY A 55 22.06 -3.75 28.85
N ILE A 56 21.45 -4.87 28.46
CA ILE A 56 21.61 -6.12 29.18
C ILE A 56 22.40 -7.06 28.27
N VAL A 57 23.58 -7.44 28.74
CA VAL A 57 24.40 -8.50 28.12
C VAL A 57 23.54 -9.76 28.07
N ASN A 58 23.13 -10.18 26.89
CA ASN A 58 22.64 -11.54 26.71
C ASN A 58 23.84 -12.46 26.46
N ASN A 59 23.62 -13.77 26.45
CA ASN A 59 24.68 -14.75 26.14
C ASN A 59 25.28 -14.56 24.73
N ALA A 60 24.68 -13.75 23.85
CA ALA A 60 25.13 -13.52 22.48
C ALA A 60 25.97 -12.24 22.31
N GLY A 61 26.01 -11.35 23.31
CA GLY A 61 26.82 -10.14 23.35
C GLY A 61 25.99 -8.87 23.56
N VAL A 62 26.61 -7.71 23.31
CA VAL A 62 25.95 -6.39 23.39
C VAL A 62 25.89 -5.79 22.00
N PHE A 63 24.75 -5.23 21.59
CA PHE A 63 24.68 -4.50 20.33
C PHE A 63 25.59 -3.26 20.39
N GLU A 64 26.47 -3.11 19.40
CA GLU A 64 27.35 -1.96 19.25
C GLU A 64 26.81 -0.97 18.23
N SER A 65 26.25 -1.48 17.14
CA SER A 65 25.59 -0.68 16.11
C SER A 65 24.52 -1.49 15.38
N ALA A 66 23.55 -0.79 14.80
CA ALA A 66 22.59 -1.35 13.85
C ALA A 66 22.21 -0.29 12.81
N SER A 67 22.09 -0.68 11.55
CA SER A 67 21.68 0.13 10.42
C SER A 67 20.61 -0.62 9.64
N PHE A 68 19.53 0.06 9.27
CA PHE A 68 18.42 -0.50 8.52
C PHE A 68 18.13 0.42 7.34
N SER A 69 17.90 -0.16 6.16
CA SER A 69 17.44 0.57 5.00
C SER A 69 16.28 -0.12 4.29
N TYR A 70 15.38 0.65 3.67
CA TYR A 70 14.33 0.12 2.80
C TYR A 70 14.00 1.08 1.67
N ASP A 71 14.17 0.60 0.44
CA ASP A 71 13.83 1.32 -0.78
C ASP A 71 12.45 0.87 -1.27
N THR A 72 11.48 1.79 -1.31
CA THR A 72 10.08 1.47 -1.62
C THR A 72 9.84 1.15 -3.10
N ALA A 73 10.65 1.68 -4.02
CA ALA A 73 10.50 1.41 -5.44
C ALA A 73 11.03 0.02 -5.82
N THR A 74 12.21 -0.32 -5.32
CA THR A 74 12.89 -1.58 -5.59
C THR A 74 12.52 -2.70 -4.62
N GLN A 75 11.88 -2.35 -3.49
CA GLN A 75 11.59 -3.24 -2.36
C GLN A 75 12.84 -3.91 -1.77
N ILE A 76 14.02 -3.30 -1.92
CA ILE A 76 15.24 -3.81 -1.32
C ILE A 76 15.29 -3.43 0.16
N PHE A 77 15.36 -4.43 1.02
CA PHE A 77 15.60 -4.26 2.46
C PHE A 77 17.06 -4.53 2.80
N GLY A 78 17.69 -3.61 3.53
CA GLY A 78 19.05 -3.69 4.04
C GLY A 78 19.10 -3.72 5.56
N LEU A 79 20.01 -4.51 6.11
CA LEU A 79 20.33 -4.58 7.54
C LEU A 79 21.83 -4.81 7.71
N GLU A 80 22.47 -3.97 8.53
CA GLU A 80 23.82 -4.21 9.04
C GLU A 80 23.82 -4.00 10.55
N PHE A 81 24.32 -4.95 11.35
CA PHE A 81 24.48 -4.72 12.78
C PHE A 81 25.72 -5.43 13.33
N THR A 82 26.29 -4.85 14.39
CA THR A 82 27.47 -5.41 15.07
C THR A 82 27.11 -5.75 16.51
N ILE A 83 27.50 -6.94 16.94
CA ILE A 83 27.41 -7.42 18.32
C ILE A 83 28.81 -7.55 18.88
N GLY A 84 29.07 -6.86 19.98
CA GLY A 84 30.32 -6.90 20.72
C GLY A 84 30.62 -8.26 21.34
N ASP A 85 31.81 -8.38 21.90
CA ASP A 85 32.29 -9.61 22.54
C ASP A 85 31.34 -10.06 23.68
N PRO A 86 30.74 -11.27 23.60
CA PRO A 86 29.87 -11.78 24.67
C PRO A 86 30.61 -12.14 25.96
N GLY A 87 31.94 -12.24 25.93
CA GLY A 87 32.76 -12.69 27.04
C GLY A 87 32.62 -14.19 27.31
N ALA A 88 33.66 -14.78 27.93
CA ALA A 88 33.62 -16.20 28.30
C ALA A 88 32.53 -16.48 29.37
N PRO A 89 31.82 -17.62 29.32
CA PRO A 89 32.06 -18.79 28.46
C PRO A 89 31.30 -18.80 27.12
N TYR A 90 30.69 -17.69 26.72
CA TYR A 90 29.75 -17.67 25.62
C TYR A 90 30.41 -17.56 24.25
N GLU A 91 29.79 -18.20 23.26
CA GLU A 91 30.17 -18.04 21.86
C GLU A 91 29.51 -16.80 21.25
N LYS A 92 30.08 -16.30 20.16
CA LYS A 92 29.49 -15.20 19.40
C LYS A 92 28.09 -15.57 18.92
N ALA A 93 27.24 -14.56 18.77
CA ALA A 93 25.96 -14.73 18.09
C ALA A 93 26.16 -15.49 16.77
N ASN A 94 25.46 -16.61 16.59
CA ASN A 94 25.45 -17.39 15.35
C ASN A 94 24.10 -17.27 14.65
N PHE A 95 23.08 -16.80 15.35
CA PHE A 95 21.72 -16.76 14.83
C PHE A 95 21.04 -15.45 15.17
N PHE A 96 20.10 -15.03 14.34
CA PHE A 96 19.18 -13.99 14.71
C PHE A 96 17.78 -14.20 14.15
N THR A 97 16.80 -13.59 14.80
CA THR A 97 15.42 -13.49 14.32
C THR A 97 15.06 -12.01 14.19
N LEU A 98 14.46 -11.64 13.07
CA LEU A 98 14.05 -10.28 12.78
C LEU A 98 12.56 -10.24 12.43
N VAL A 99 11.80 -9.38 13.11
CA VAL A 99 10.43 -8.99 12.73
C VAL A 99 10.41 -7.48 12.50
N LEU A 100 9.79 -7.06 11.40
CA LEU A 100 9.61 -5.66 11.05
C LEU A 100 8.13 -5.38 10.87
N THR A 101 7.65 -4.28 11.45
CA THR A 101 6.26 -3.86 11.35
C THR A 101 6.16 -2.37 11.10
N PRO A 102 5.27 -1.89 10.21
CA PRO A 102 4.96 -0.47 10.18
C PRO A 102 4.25 -0.07 11.49
N GLY A 103 4.80 0.90 12.22
CA GLY A 103 4.30 1.38 13.52
C GLY A 103 4.79 0.60 14.76
N TYR A 104 4.25 0.95 15.93
CA TYR A 104 4.69 0.48 17.25
C TYR A 104 4.52 -1.03 17.54
N LEU A 105 5.43 -1.59 18.34
CA LEU A 105 5.35 -2.91 19.01
C LEU A 105 4.98 -2.75 20.51
N PRO A 106 4.33 -3.72 21.17
CA PRO A 106 3.94 -5.04 20.69
C PRO A 106 2.54 -5.04 20.04
N LEU A 107 2.37 -5.91 19.03
CA LEU A 107 1.14 -6.16 18.26
C LEU A 107 -0.02 -6.77 19.07
N MET A 108 -0.26 -6.32 20.31
CA MET A 108 -0.97 -7.10 21.31
C MET A 108 -2.47 -7.26 21.11
N GLN A 109 -3.15 -6.58 20.16
CA GLN A 109 -4.61 -6.67 20.13
C GLN A 109 -5.28 -6.83 18.76
N CYS A 110 -4.75 -6.32 17.64
CA CYS A 110 -5.49 -6.33 16.37
C CYS A 110 -4.62 -6.28 15.09
N TYR A 111 -3.41 -6.84 15.05
CA TYR A 111 -2.64 -6.88 13.79
C TYR A 111 -2.69 -8.28 13.17
N ASN A 112 -2.77 -8.34 11.83
CA ASN A 112 -2.54 -9.57 11.09
C ASN A 112 -1.06 -9.97 11.17
N GLU A 113 -0.74 -11.02 10.44
CA GLU A 113 0.58 -11.62 10.40
C GLU A 113 1.65 -10.61 9.93
N ALA A 114 2.84 -10.65 10.54
CA ALA A 114 4.02 -9.90 10.10
C ALA A 114 5.00 -10.86 9.39
N ALA A 115 5.95 -10.35 8.61
CA ALA A 115 7.04 -11.21 8.17
C ALA A 115 8.05 -11.42 9.30
N VAL A 116 8.52 -12.65 9.48
CA VAL A 116 9.66 -12.97 10.35
C VAL A 116 10.76 -13.60 9.52
N LEU A 117 11.99 -13.14 9.75
CA LEU A 117 13.20 -13.68 9.16
C LEU A 117 13.98 -14.44 10.23
N TYR A 118 14.36 -15.67 9.92
CA TYR A 118 15.28 -16.47 10.72
C TYR A 118 16.58 -16.60 9.95
N VAL A 119 17.69 -16.21 10.58
CA VAL A 119 19.03 -16.29 9.99
C VAL A 119 19.92 -17.18 10.84
N ASP A 120 20.52 -18.17 10.18
CA ASP A 120 21.56 -19.05 10.72
C ASP A 120 22.89 -18.75 10.04
N ALA A 121 23.83 -18.24 10.80
CA ALA A 121 25.21 -17.96 10.39
C ALA A 121 26.23 -18.81 11.15
N SER A 122 25.83 -19.97 11.67
CA SER A 122 26.74 -20.94 12.29
C SER A 122 27.64 -21.63 11.25
N GLY A 123 27.17 -21.76 10.02
CA GLY A 123 27.89 -22.36 8.89
C GLY A 123 28.78 -21.39 8.11
N ALA A 124 29.55 -21.93 7.15
CA ALA A 124 30.38 -21.14 6.24
C ALA A 124 29.57 -20.29 5.25
N GLN A 125 28.33 -20.69 4.98
CA GLN A 125 27.35 -19.95 4.18
C GLN A 125 26.12 -19.77 5.06
N PRO A 126 25.75 -18.53 5.43
CA PRO A 126 24.56 -18.34 6.24
C PRO A 126 23.29 -18.70 5.46
N ILE A 127 22.26 -19.11 6.19
CA ILE A 127 20.94 -19.50 5.67
C ILE A 127 19.91 -18.50 6.21
N ILE A 128 18.98 -18.08 5.36
CA ILE A 128 17.85 -17.24 5.75
C ILE A 128 16.54 -17.87 5.32
N THR A 129 15.55 -17.82 6.20
CA THR A 129 14.18 -18.26 5.93
C THR A 129 13.17 -17.21 6.40
N ALA A 130 12.17 -16.95 5.56
CA ALA A 130 11.09 -16.01 5.79
C ALA A 130 9.77 -16.76 6.00
N TYR A 131 9.02 -16.38 7.03
CA TYR A 131 7.71 -16.93 7.35
C TYR A 131 6.72 -15.80 7.60
N SER A 132 5.44 -16.10 7.41
CA SER A 132 4.38 -15.29 7.99
C SER A 132 4.23 -15.62 9.47
N TYR A 133 4.30 -14.59 10.31
CA TYR A 133 4.25 -14.65 11.77
C TYR A 133 2.90 -14.17 12.26
N VAL A 134 2.05 -15.09 12.71
CA VAL A 134 0.85 -14.76 13.47
C VAL A 134 1.27 -14.57 14.93
N PRO A 135 1.17 -13.35 15.51
CA PRO A 135 1.25 -13.22 16.96
C PRO A 135 -0.01 -13.85 17.55
N ALA A 136 0.00 -15.15 17.86
CA ALA A 136 -1.13 -15.75 18.56
C ALA A 136 -1.26 -15.10 19.94
N ALA A 137 -2.48 -15.05 20.47
CA ALA A 137 -2.78 -14.54 21.81
C ALA A 137 -2.13 -15.35 22.96
N ARG A 138 -1.20 -16.27 22.65
CA ARG A 138 -0.36 -17.02 23.59
C ARG A 138 1.05 -17.07 23.03
N TRP A 139 2.02 -16.76 23.89
CA TRP A 139 3.47 -16.77 23.72
C TRP A 139 4.10 -18.08 23.19
N GLU A 140 3.28 -19.05 22.76
CA GLU A 140 3.69 -20.40 22.35
C GLU A 140 3.62 -20.62 20.83
N SER A 141 3.04 -19.69 20.05
CA SER A 141 3.01 -19.84 18.59
C SER A 141 4.37 -19.54 17.98
N LYS A 142 5.16 -20.59 17.79
CA LYS A 142 6.32 -20.59 16.90
C LYS A 142 5.81 -20.54 15.46
N SER A 143 6.12 -19.45 14.76
CA SER A 143 5.72 -19.28 13.36
C SER A 143 6.35 -20.29 12.40
N TRP A 144 7.42 -20.98 12.79
CA TRP A 144 7.94 -22.10 11.98
C TRP A 144 7.18 -23.41 12.25
N GLU A 145 6.70 -23.68 13.47
CA GLU A 145 5.95 -24.92 13.81
C GLU A 145 4.54 -24.94 13.23
N THR A 146 3.93 -23.76 13.13
CA THR A 146 2.57 -23.57 12.62
C THR A 146 2.57 -23.01 11.18
N GLY A 147 3.76 -22.94 10.59
CA GLY A 147 4.14 -21.88 9.68
C GLY A 147 3.52 -21.89 8.31
N ASP A 148 3.44 -20.66 7.82
CA ASP A 148 3.17 -20.32 6.45
C ASP A 148 4.49 -19.85 5.83
N PRO A 149 5.29 -20.81 5.30
CA PRO A 149 6.61 -20.50 4.75
C PRO A 149 6.48 -19.61 3.53
N ILE A 150 7.28 -18.54 3.51
CA ILE A 150 7.32 -17.61 2.39
C ILE A 150 8.48 -18.00 1.49
N CYS A 151 9.71 -17.84 1.99
CA CYS A 151 10.91 -18.08 1.21
C CYS A 151 12.11 -18.55 2.01
N SER A 152 13.04 -19.22 1.33
CA SER A 152 14.31 -19.69 1.89
C SER A 152 15.44 -19.41 0.91
N SER A 153 16.64 -19.09 1.40
CA SER A 153 17.84 -19.00 0.56
C SER A 153 18.27 -20.35 -0.02
N LEU A 154 17.79 -21.45 0.56
CA LEU A 154 18.03 -22.81 0.06
C LEU A 154 16.96 -23.28 -0.92
N SER A 155 15.81 -22.58 -0.99
CA SER A 155 14.71 -22.97 -1.88
C SER A 155 14.86 -22.33 -3.26
N ALA A 156 14.97 -23.17 -4.29
CA ALA A 156 14.99 -22.72 -5.68
C ALA A 156 13.68 -22.04 -6.13
N SER A 157 12.56 -22.26 -5.42
CA SER A 157 11.27 -21.65 -5.78
C SER A 157 11.21 -20.15 -5.51
N CYS A 158 12.13 -19.63 -4.70
CA CYS A 158 12.16 -18.23 -4.29
C CYS A 158 13.04 -17.34 -5.16
N GLY A 159 13.68 -17.90 -6.18
CA GLY A 159 14.64 -17.17 -7.00
C GLY A 159 15.79 -16.58 -6.17
N ASN A 160 16.46 -15.59 -6.75
CA ASN A 160 17.57 -14.89 -6.09
C ASN A 160 17.05 -13.68 -5.33
N TRP A 161 16.35 -13.92 -4.21
CA TRP A 161 15.81 -12.86 -3.36
C TRP A 161 16.80 -12.37 -2.29
N VAL A 162 17.97 -13.01 -2.18
CA VAL A 162 19.03 -12.63 -1.24
C VAL A 162 20.21 -12.05 -2.03
N ASN A 163 20.45 -10.75 -1.87
CA ASN A 163 21.54 -10.03 -2.51
C ASN A 163 22.84 -10.15 -1.71
N VAL A 164 22.74 -9.97 -0.39
CA VAL A 164 23.86 -10.06 0.56
C VAL A 164 23.40 -10.82 1.79
N LEU A 165 24.19 -11.79 2.25
CA LEU A 165 23.98 -12.46 3.52
C LEU A 165 25.33 -12.91 4.08
N GLU A 166 25.85 -12.15 5.04
CA GLU A 166 27.21 -12.33 5.57
C GLU A 166 27.23 -12.21 7.10
N ALA A 167 28.16 -12.91 7.73
CA ALA A 167 28.46 -12.77 9.14
C ALA A 167 29.98 -12.80 9.35
N VAL A 168 30.55 -11.65 9.69
CA VAL A 168 31.99 -11.42 9.73
C VAL A 168 32.47 -11.33 11.18
N ASN A 169 33.45 -12.17 11.53
CA ASN A 169 34.12 -12.09 12.82
C ASN A 169 35.18 -10.99 12.80
N ASN A 170 35.06 -10.02 13.70
CA ASN A 170 35.97 -8.89 13.77
C ASN A 170 37.19 -9.19 14.68
N PRO A 171 38.30 -8.45 14.53
CA PRO A 171 39.52 -8.65 15.33
C PRO A 171 39.37 -8.43 16.84
N ASP A 172 38.38 -7.62 17.24
CA ASP A 172 38.04 -7.30 18.63
C ASP A 172 37.06 -8.30 19.27
N ASN A 173 36.88 -9.45 18.62
CA ASN A 173 35.95 -10.50 19.02
C ASN A 173 34.45 -10.15 18.87
N SER A 174 34.10 -8.98 18.34
CA SER A 174 32.73 -8.70 17.89
C SER A 174 32.37 -9.50 16.62
N ARG A 175 31.11 -9.43 16.22
CA ARG A 175 30.60 -10.00 14.97
C ARG A 175 29.63 -9.04 14.27
N THR A 176 29.89 -8.78 12.99
CA THR A 176 29.02 -7.97 12.14
C THR A 176 28.19 -8.86 11.21
N PHE A 177 26.89 -8.63 11.18
CA PHE A 177 25.96 -9.26 10.26
C PHE A 177 25.56 -8.27 9.17
N ARG A 178 25.50 -8.72 7.92
CA ARG A 178 24.99 -7.96 6.78
C ARG A 178 23.95 -8.75 6.03
N LEU A 179 22.83 -8.11 5.73
CA LEU A 179 21.70 -8.66 5.02
C LEU A 179 21.20 -7.63 4.00
N SER A 180 21.02 -8.05 2.76
CA SER A 180 20.28 -7.31 1.74
C SER A 180 19.40 -8.29 0.98
N ILE A 181 18.10 -8.03 0.93
CA ILE A 181 17.10 -8.89 0.28
C ILE A 181 16.18 -8.08 -0.63
N ASP A 182 15.69 -8.72 -1.69
CA ASP A 182 14.50 -8.30 -2.41
C ASP A 182 13.27 -8.78 -1.64
N ALA A 183 12.55 -7.84 -1.02
CA ALA A 183 11.37 -8.14 -0.22
C ALA A 183 10.10 -8.34 -1.05
N SER A 184 10.15 -8.26 -2.39
CA SER A 184 8.97 -8.34 -3.26
C SER A 184 8.14 -9.61 -3.01
N ALA A 185 8.80 -10.77 -2.89
CA ALA A 185 8.10 -12.03 -2.61
C ALA A 185 7.49 -12.06 -1.21
N ILE A 186 8.15 -11.43 -0.23
CA ILE A 186 7.66 -11.35 1.15
C ILE A 186 6.46 -10.42 1.22
N ASN A 187 6.50 -9.27 0.55
CA ASN A 187 5.43 -8.28 0.56
C ASN A 187 4.21 -8.71 -0.26
N ALA A 188 4.41 -9.51 -1.32
CA ALA A 188 3.33 -10.08 -2.12
C ALA A 188 2.68 -11.33 -1.50
N HIS A 189 3.23 -11.84 -0.39
CA HIS A 189 2.72 -13.04 0.26
C HIS A 189 1.30 -12.86 0.78
N ILE A 190 0.46 -13.88 0.62
CA ILE A 190 -0.91 -13.90 1.13
C ILE A 190 -0.97 -14.93 2.24
N PRO A 191 -1.13 -14.52 3.52
CA PRO A 191 -1.02 -15.50 4.56
C PRO A 191 -2.11 -16.56 4.59
N SER A 192 -1.69 -17.80 4.85
CA SER A 192 -2.54 -18.99 4.87
C SER A 192 -3.61 -18.91 5.97
N SER A 193 -3.32 -18.22 7.08
CA SER A 193 -4.24 -17.98 8.17
C SER A 193 -4.77 -16.55 8.13
N SER A 194 -5.38 -16.15 7.00
CA SER A 194 -6.14 -14.90 6.92
C SER A 194 -7.27 -14.90 7.98
N ASN A 195 -6.93 -14.49 9.20
CA ASN A 195 -7.87 -14.15 10.24
C ASN A 195 -8.60 -12.93 9.71
N SER A 196 -9.69 -13.22 8.99
CA SER A 196 -10.62 -12.28 8.35
C SER A 196 -11.39 -11.42 9.36
N SER A 197 -10.82 -11.18 10.55
CA SER A 197 -11.32 -10.19 11.47
C SER A 197 -11.20 -8.83 10.75
N PRO A 198 -12.33 -8.18 10.42
CA PRO A 198 -12.32 -6.88 9.74
C PRO A 198 -11.77 -5.75 10.63
N GLU A 199 -11.39 -6.08 11.88
CA GLU A 199 -10.78 -5.14 12.83
C GLU A 199 -9.24 -5.23 12.80
N CYS A 200 -8.64 -6.14 12.01
CA CYS A 200 -7.18 -6.27 11.90
C CYS A 200 -6.61 -5.69 10.61
N THR A 201 -5.48 -4.97 10.70
CA THR A 201 -4.75 -4.44 9.53
C THR A 201 -4.25 -5.59 8.66
N PRO A 202 -4.27 -5.48 7.32
CA PRO A 202 -3.76 -6.52 6.41
C PRO A 202 -2.30 -6.89 6.72
N TYR A 203 -1.88 -8.09 6.27
CA TYR A 203 -0.48 -8.48 6.27
C TYR A 203 0.38 -7.40 5.63
N THR A 204 1.45 -7.01 6.30
CA THR A 204 2.30 -5.88 5.90
C THR A 204 3.65 -6.31 5.33
N GLY A 205 3.99 -7.60 5.39
CA GLY A 205 5.31 -8.08 4.97
C GLY A 205 6.45 -7.40 5.72
N ILE A 206 7.49 -7.01 4.98
CA ILE A 206 8.60 -6.17 5.40
C ILE A 206 8.39 -4.80 4.75
N GLN A 207 7.63 -3.94 5.43
CA GLN A 207 7.36 -2.58 4.99
C GLN A 207 7.76 -1.59 6.07
N PHE A 208 8.32 -0.47 5.63
CA PHE A 208 8.66 0.66 6.47
C PHE A 208 7.55 1.71 6.38
N SER A 209 7.40 2.46 7.45
CA SER A 209 6.63 3.70 7.47
C SER A 209 7.39 4.75 8.27
N GLU A 210 6.81 5.94 8.45
CA GLU A 210 7.38 6.99 9.30
C GLU A 210 7.70 6.51 10.73
N GLU A 211 7.00 5.47 11.19
CA GLU A 211 7.30 4.74 12.42
C GLU A 211 7.53 3.26 12.11
N ILE A 212 8.42 2.61 12.85
CA ILE A 212 8.62 1.16 12.77
C ILE A 212 8.72 0.51 14.14
N GLY A 213 8.33 -0.75 14.12
CA GLY A 213 8.59 -1.71 15.16
C GLY A 213 9.64 -2.68 14.64
N ILE A 214 10.80 -2.69 15.28
CA ILE A 214 11.86 -3.66 14.98
C ILE A 214 11.96 -4.60 16.17
N TRP A 215 11.88 -5.89 15.88
CA TRP A 215 12.13 -6.95 16.85
C TRP A 215 13.32 -7.77 16.37
N LEU A 216 14.51 -7.51 16.92
CA LEU A 216 15.74 -8.18 16.54
C LEU A 216 16.32 -8.97 17.72
N PHE A 217 16.30 -10.30 17.61
CA PHE A 217 16.86 -11.21 18.60
C PHE A 217 18.12 -11.87 18.09
N THR A 218 19.11 -12.01 18.95
CA THR A 218 20.33 -12.77 18.63
C THR A 218 20.54 -13.89 19.61
N TYR A 219 21.13 -14.98 19.11
CA TYR A 219 21.35 -16.21 19.87
C TYR A 219 22.78 -16.70 19.69
N ALA A 220 23.38 -17.16 20.79
CA ALA A 220 24.66 -17.86 20.81
C ALA A 220 24.44 -19.37 20.96
N TYR A 221 25.43 -20.14 20.52
CA TYR A 221 25.49 -21.59 20.79
C TYR A 221 25.95 -21.83 22.25
N PRO A 222 25.47 -22.86 22.96
CA PRO A 222 24.57 -23.94 22.54
C PRO A 222 23.07 -23.66 22.72
N ASP A 223 22.67 -22.41 22.94
CA ASP A 223 21.30 -22.09 23.36
C ASP A 223 20.27 -22.34 22.23
N VAL A 224 20.68 -22.36 20.96
CA VAL A 224 19.79 -22.60 19.81
C VAL A 224 20.47 -23.43 18.71
N GLU A 225 19.73 -24.40 18.15
CA GLU A 225 20.11 -25.11 16.91
C GLU A 225 18.91 -25.09 15.93
N PHE A 226 19.16 -24.63 14.70
CA PHE A 226 18.21 -24.73 13.59
C PHE A 226 18.52 -25.99 12.79
N THR A 227 17.52 -26.81 12.53
CA THR A 227 17.64 -27.87 11.52
C THR A 227 16.75 -27.53 10.33
N TYR A 228 17.28 -27.67 9.12
CA TYR A 228 16.57 -27.36 7.90
C TYR A 228 16.15 -28.64 7.16
N GLY A 229 14.93 -28.63 6.64
CA GLY A 229 14.42 -29.64 5.72
C GLY A 229 15.07 -29.53 4.34
N ASN A 230 14.79 -30.52 3.49
CA ASN A 230 15.30 -30.54 2.10
C ASN A 230 14.72 -29.41 1.22
N ASP A 231 13.62 -28.81 1.65
CA ASP A 231 12.98 -27.66 1.03
C ASP A 231 13.60 -26.33 1.47
N GLY A 232 14.58 -26.38 2.39
CA GLY A 232 15.29 -25.21 2.88
C GLY A 232 14.61 -24.51 4.04
N PHE A 233 13.48 -25.02 4.54
CA PHE A 233 12.75 -24.43 5.66
C PHE A 233 13.13 -25.10 6.98
N ILE A 234 12.90 -24.42 8.10
CA ILE A 234 13.19 -24.92 9.46
C ILE A 234 12.25 -26.08 9.80
N ASP A 235 12.82 -27.26 10.03
CA ASP A 235 12.15 -28.46 10.54
C ASP A 235 12.05 -28.45 12.08
N ASN A 236 13.05 -27.87 12.75
CA ASN A 236 13.11 -27.79 14.19
C ASN A 236 13.94 -26.58 14.64
N LEU A 237 13.42 -25.86 15.64
CA LEU A 237 14.16 -24.87 16.42
C LEU A 237 14.28 -25.36 17.86
N PHE A 238 15.41 -25.97 18.17
CA PHE A 238 15.70 -26.40 19.53
C PHE A 238 16.13 -25.18 20.34
N HIS A 239 15.33 -24.77 21.32
CA HIS A 239 15.79 -23.87 22.37
C HIS A 239 16.38 -24.75 23.47
N GLY A 240 17.68 -24.63 23.72
CA GLY A 240 18.36 -25.30 24.80
C GLY A 240 17.80 -24.87 26.16
N CYS A 241 16.74 -25.53 26.63
CA CYS A 241 16.48 -25.56 28.07
C CYS A 241 17.64 -26.34 28.70
N TRP A 242 18.50 -25.64 29.43
CA TRP A 242 19.61 -26.25 30.15
C TRP A 242 19.09 -27.35 31.09
N TYR A 243 19.37 -28.61 30.76
CA TYR A 243 19.15 -29.74 31.67
C TYR A 243 20.31 -29.80 32.66
N TYR A 244 20.17 -29.16 33.82
CA TYR A 244 20.98 -29.56 34.98
C TYR A 244 20.45 -30.90 35.49
N GLU A 245 21.33 -31.90 35.53
CA GLU A 245 21.03 -33.34 35.56
C GLU A 245 20.27 -33.87 36.79
N GLN A 246 19.67 -33.05 37.67
CA GLN A 246 18.86 -33.55 38.80
C GLN A 246 17.58 -32.77 39.14
N ALA A 247 17.13 -31.80 38.35
CA ALA A 247 15.78 -31.27 38.52
C ALA A 247 15.23 -30.72 37.20
N GLN A 248 14.06 -31.23 36.81
CA GLN A 248 13.30 -30.73 35.67
C GLN A 248 12.67 -29.38 36.06
N ILE A 249 13.51 -28.35 36.15
CA ILE A 249 13.11 -26.97 36.41
C ILE A 249 13.43 -26.20 35.13
N CYS A 250 12.46 -26.15 34.21
CA CYS A 250 12.35 -24.97 33.35
C CYS A 250 11.94 -23.84 34.30
N ASP A 251 12.92 -23.19 34.93
CA ASP A 251 12.66 -22.27 36.02
C ASP A 251 11.91 -21.05 35.47
N PRO A 252 10.63 -20.82 35.85
CA PRO A 252 9.96 -19.57 35.52
C PRO A 252 10.58 -18.37 36.26
N GLU A 253 11.47 -18.61 37.24
CA GLU A 253 12.12 -17.61 38.09
C GLU A 253 13.62 -17.41 37.79
N LEU A 254 14.26 -18.23 36.93
CA LEU A 254 15.47 -17.80 36.22
C LEU A 254 14.99 -16.80 35.17
N GLY A 255 14.89 -15.54 35.62
CA GLY A 255 14.55 -14.32 34.91
C GLY A 255 13.91 -14.52 33.55
N SER A 256 12.65 -14.06 33.41
CA SER A 256 12.13 -13.44 32.18
C SER A 256 13.20 -13.42 31.12
N ILE A 257 13.11 -14.33 30.12
CA ILE A 257 13.97 -14.25 28.94
C ILE A 257 13.66 -12.86 28.41
N ASP A 258 14.43 -11.87 28.84
CA ASP A 258 14.08 -10.48 28.67
C ASP A 258 14.16 -10.31 27.17
N TYR A 259 12.99 -10.12 26.58
CA TYR A 259 12.84 -9.99 25.15
C TYR A 259 13.55 -8.69 24.76
N GLN A 260 14.82 -8.76 24.40
CA GLN A 260 15.68 -7.60 24.16
C GLN A 260 15.89 -7.39 22.67
N GLY A 261 15.98 -6.12 22.28
CA GLY A 261 15.99 -5.67 20.89
C GLY A 261 14.64 -5.22 20.34
N MET A 262 13.71 -4.77 21.20
CA MET A 262 12.53 -4.05 20.76
C MET A 262 12.87 -2.58 20.52
N PHE A 263 12.97 -2.17 19.26
CA PHE A 263 12.83 -0.76 18.92
C PHE A 263 11.34 -0.49 18.73
N ASP A 264 10.76 0.25 19.65
CA ASP A 264 9.37 0.66 19.57
C ASP A 264 9.28 2.15 19.19
N GLY A 265 8.53 2.46 18.14
CA GLY A 265 8.14 3.83 17.82
C GLY A 265 9.26 4.73 17.32
N LYS A 266 10.22 4.18 16.58
CA LYS A 266 11.32 4.99 16.05
C LYS A 266 10.89 5.72 14.79
N HIS A 267 11.02 7.04 14.85
CA HIS A 267 11.00 7.88 13.67
C HIS A 267 12.27 7.62 12.88
N PHE A 268 12.11 7.12 11.67
CA PHE A 268 13.17 7.14 10.68
C PHE A 268 13.39 8.57 10.22
N GLU A 269 14.64 8.91 9.94
CA GLU A 269 14.90 9.97 8.98
C GLU A 269 14.45 9.40 7.63
N THR A 270 13.35 9.91 7.11
CA THR A 270 12.91 9.59 5.75
C THR A 270 13.83 10.36 4.83
N PHE A 271 14.66 9.67 4.06
CA PHE A 271 15.38 10.29 2.97
C PHE A 271 14.51 10.17 1.74
N GLN A 272 13.98 11.30 1.30
CA GLN A 272 13.24 11.33 0.05
C GLN A 272 14.22 11.70 -1.06
N LYS A 273 14.44 10.76 -1.98
CA LYS A 273 15.25 11.03 -3.17
C LYS A 273 14.71 12.26 -3.89
N PRO A 274 15.57 13.01 -4.61
CA PRO A 274 15.07 14.15 -5.32
C PRO A 274 14.14 13.67 -6.42
N TYR A 275 13.18 14.51 -6.79
CA TYR A 275 12.28 14.26 -7.90
C TYR A 275 12.19 15.49 -8.79
N CYS A 276 11.73 15.32 -10.01
CA CYS A 276 11.38 16.46 -10.86
C CYS A 276 9.88 16.56 -11.08
N THR A 277 9.42 17.78 -11.31
CA THR A 277 8.07 18.09 -11.75
C THR A 277 8.10 18.65 -13.15
N GLU A 278 6.97 18.49 -13.87
CA GLU A 278 6.75 19.01 -15.22
C GLU A 278 7.51 18.26 -16.33
N VAL A 279 7.84 16.99 -16.12
CA VAL A 279 8.49 16.16 -17.14
C VAL A 279 7.64 14.94 -17.47
N SER A 280 6.57 15.19 -18.22
CA SER A 280 5.83 14.11 -18.85
C SER A 280 5.20 14.60 -20.15
N GLY A 281 5.95 14.48 -21.24
CA GLY A 281 5.41 14.62 -22.58
C GLY A 281 6.49 14.89 -23.63
N SER A 282 6.19 14.46 -24.86
CA SER A 282 6.80 15.08 -26.04
C SER A 282 6.07 16.39 -26.31
N ILE A 283 6.81 17.46 -26.59
CA ILE A 283 6.25 18.69 -27.13
C ILE A 283 6.48 18.75 -28.63
N THR A 284 5.46 19.15 -29.38
CA THR A 284 5.59 19.41 -30.82
C THR A 284 5.61 20.91 -31.08
N VAL A 285 6.63 21.38 -31.80
CA VAL A 285 6.89 22.81 -32.06
C VAL A 285 7.13 23.06 -33.54
N GLN A 286 6.81 24.24 -34.07
CA GLN A 286 7.17 24.59 -35.45
C GLN A 286 8.51 25.32 -35.50
N PRO A 287 9.24 25.25 -36.63
CA PRO A 287 10.38 26.11 -36.88
C PRO A 287 10.00 27.60 -36.73
N GLY A 288 10.78 28.34 -35.93
CA GLY A 288 10.55 29.74 -35.63
C GLY A 288 9.72 30.01 -34.38
N ASP A 289 9.09 29.00 -33.78
CA ASP A 289 8.37 29.16 -32.51
C ASP A 289 9.37 29.28 -31.35
N ASN A 290 9.09 30.17 -30.40
CA ASN A 290 9.88 30.24 -29.18
C ASN A 290 9.39 29.22 -28.16
N ILE A 291 10.33 28.49 -27.58
CA ILE A 291 10.11 27.51 -26.52
C ILE A 291 10.73 28.08 -25.26
N ASP A 292 9.90 28.25 -24.23
CA ASP A 292 10.34 28.50 -22.86
C ASP A 292 9.72 27.39 -21.99
N TYR A 293 10.52 26.40 -21.63
CA TYR A 293 10.06 25.21 -20.89
C TYR A 293 10.81 25.08 -19.57
N ILE A 294 10.10 24.82 -18.48
CA ILE A 294 10.69 24.72 -17.14
C ILE A 294 10.69 23.25 -16.71
N VAL A 295 11.84 22.76 -16.29
CA VAL A 295 12.00 21.47 -15.61
C VAL A 295 12.45 21.76 -14.19
N THR A 296 11.61 21.41 -13.23
CA THR A 296 11.86 21.71 -11.83
C THR A 296 12.38 20.47 -11.12
N GLY A 297 13.54 20.53 -10.50
CA GLY A 297 14.02 19.52 -9.54
C GLY A 297 13.75 19.94 -8.11
N LYS A 298 13.38 18.99 -7.24
CA LYS A 298 13.08 19.20 -5.81
C LYS A 298 13.71 18.12 -4.95
N SER A 299 14.44 18.55 -3.92
CA SER A 299 14.85 17.76 -2.77
C SER A 299 13.76 17.94 -1.71
N PRO A 300 13.04 16.88 -1.32
CA PRO A 300 11.95 17.01 -0.37
C PRO A 300 12.44 17.28 1.06
N ASP A 301 13.69 16.89 1.34
CA ASP A 301 14.37 17.15 2.61
C ASP A 301 15.04 18.54 2.64
N GLY A 302 15.02 19.24 1.50
CA GLY A 302 15.59 20.58 1.37
C GLY A 302 17.11 20.58 1.19
N ASP A 303 17.71 19.44 0.85
CA ASP A 303 19.14 19.33 0.65
C ASP A 303 19.61 20.02 -0.64
N PRO A 304 20.84 20.55 -0.69
CA PRO A 304 21.34 21.22 -1.87
C PRO A 304 21.32 20.31 -3.11
N LEU A 305 20.65 20.77 -4.17
CA LEU A 305 20.56 20.05 -5.44
C LEU A 305 21.59 20.57 -6.42
N THR A 306 22.17 19.68 -7.23
CA THR A 306 22.97 20.02 -8.40
C THR A 306 22.25 19.55 -9.66
N VAL A 307 21.97 20.45 -10.60
CA VAL A 307 21.39 20.08 -11.90
C VAL A 307 22.49 19.84 -12.93
N THR A 308 22.37 18.74 -13.67
CA THR A 308 23.13 18.51 -14.89
C THR A 308 22.20 18.15 -16.05
N TYR A 309 22.62 18.37 -17.29
CA TYR A 309 21.79 18.04 -18.44
C TYR A 309 22.59 17.62 -19.68
N SER A 310 21.97 16.81 -20.53
CA SER A 310 22.53 16.34 -21.80
C SER A 310 21.48 16.33 -22.92
N GLY A 311 21.91 16.20 -24.18
CA GLY A 311 20.98 16.16 -25.33
C GLY A 311 20.46 17.53 -25.82
N VAL A 312 21.04 18.64 -25.35
CA VAL A 312 20.59 20.00 -25.68
C VAL A 312 20.74 20.31 -27.18
N PRO A 313 19.67 20.71 -27.89
CA PRO A 313 19.72 21.07 -29.31
C PRO A 313 20.67 22.24 -29.61
N ALA A 314 21.18 22.29 -30.84
CA ALA A 314 22.04 23.40 -31.26
C ALA A 314 21.29 24.74 -31.19
N GLY A 315 21.88 25.73 -30.53
CA GLY A 315 21.28 27.05 -30.34
C GLY A 315 20.27 27.16 -29.20
N ALA A 316 19.95 26.06 -28.51
CA ALA A 316 19.20 26.09 -27.26
C ALA A 316 20.09 26.52 -26.09
N THR A 317 19.48 27.14 -25.08
CA THR A 317 20.13 27.51 -23.83
C THR A 317 19.32 27.01 -22.65
N ILE A 318 19.98 26.52 -21.61
CA ILE A 318 19.35 26.13 -20.35
C ILE A 318 19.92 27.00 -19.22
N THR A 319 19.05 27.51 -18.35
CA THR A 319 19.41 28.27 -17.15
C THR A 319 18.79 27.60 -15.92
N PRO A 320 19.56 27.30 -14.86
CA PRO A 320 20.96 27.63 -14.65
C PRO A 320 21.90 26.76 -15.49
N THR A 321 23.18 27.16 -15.55
CA THR A 321 24.20 26.41 -16.31
C THR A 321 24.45 25.02 -15.74
N ASP A 322 24.82 24.08 -16.59
CA ASP A 322 25.17 22.70 -16.24
C ASP A 322 26.13 22.63 -15.03
N GLY A 323 25.79 21.81 -14.04
CA GLY A 323 26.53 21.65 -12.79
C GLY A 323 26.27 22.72 -11.73
N THR A 324 25.24 23.57 -11.89
CA THR A 324 24.86 24.55 -10.86
C THR A 324 24.22 23.84 -9.67
N THR A 325 24.67 24.21 -8.46
CA THR A 325 24.10 23.76 -7.19
C THR A 325 23.27 24.88 -6.56
N ASP A 326 22.06 24.57 -6.12
CA ASP A 326 21.20 25.45 -5.33
C ASP A 326 21.08 24.91 -3.90
N SER A 327 21.13 25.80 -2.92
CA SER A 327 21.09 25.43 -1.50
C SER A 327 19.69 25.22 -0.93
N ASP A 328 18.65 25.66 -1.64
CA ASP A 328 17.28 25.69 -1.13
C ASP A 328 16.49 24.41 -1.46
N GLY A 329 17.18 23.38 -1.99
CA GLY A 329 16.59 22.10 -2.35
C GLY A 329 15.60 22.17 -3.51
N MET A 330 15.65 23.22 -4.33
CA MET A 330 14.81 23.34 -5.51
C MET A 330 15.57 24.06 -6.62
N ILE A 331 15.51 23.53 -7.85
CA ILE A 331 16.11 24.14 -9.04
C ILE A 331 15.10 24.17 -10.17
N ASP A 332 14.78 25.36 -10.66
CA ASP A 332 14.05 25.55 -11.91
C ASP A 332 15.05 25.63 -13.07
N SER A 333 15.06 24.60 -13.92
CA SER A 333 15.87 24.52 -15.13
C SER A 333 15.06 24.94 -16.35
N ILE A 334 15.33 26.15 -16.85
CA ILE A 334 14.57 26.79 -17.92
C ILE A 334 15.29 26.59 -19.26
N LEU A 335 14.70 25.79 -20.13
CA LEU A 335 15.07 25.68 -21.54
C LEU A 335 14.48 26.85 -22.33
N ALA A 336 15.33 27.59 -23.02
CA ALA A 336 14.96 28.58 -24.02
C ALA A 336 15.52 28.18 -25.39
N TRP A 337 14.65 28.01 -26.39
CA TRP A 337 15.04 27.64 -27.74
C TRP A 337 14.06 28.13 -28.81
N THR A 338 14.57 28.58 -29.95
CA THR A 338 13.78 28.84 -31.16
C THR A 338 14.30 27.92 -32.27
N PRO A 339 13.59 26.84 -32.66
CA PRO A 339 14.09 25.91 -33.67
C PRO A 339 14.24 26.62 -35.01
N GLY A 340 15.38 26.43 -35.67
CA GLY A 340 15.55 26.86 -37.05
C GLY A 340 14.84 25.92 -38.04
N ASN A 341 14.72 26.35 -39.30
CA ASN A 341 14.19 25.49 -40.37
C ASN A 341 15.03 24.23 -40.60
N ASP A 342 16.29 24.23 -40.18
CA ASP A 342 17.17 23.08 -40.20
C ASP A 342 16.80 22.01 -39.17
N ALA A 343 16.09 22.38 -38.10
CA ALA A 343 15.57 21.45 -37.10
C ALA A 343 14.24 20.81 -37.50
N ALA A 344 13.56 21.28 -38.56
CA ALA A 344 12.27 20.76 -39.01
C ALA A 344 12.30 19.25 -39.29
N GLY A 345 11.34 18.52 -38.72
CA GLY A 345 11.22 17.07 -38.82
C GLY A 345 12.21 16.27 -37.96
N GLN A 346 12.95 16.92 -37.06
CA GLN A 346 13.86 16.26 -36.12
C GLN A 346 13.23 16.12 -34.73
N SER A 347 13.71 15.14 -33.97
CA SER A 347 13.34 14.88 -32.58
C SER A 347 14.58 14.99 -31.69
N PHE A 348 14.43 15.60 -30.52
CA PHE A 348 15.49 15.78 -29.54
C PHE A 348 15.03 15.27 -28.18
N THR A 349 15.89 14.55 -27.45
CA THR A 349 15.64 14.13 -26.07
C THR A 349 16.66 14.81 -25.18
N ILE A 350 16.18 15.63 -24.25
CA ILE A 350 17.01 16.32 -23.24
C ILE A 350 16.84 15.57 -21.92
N THR A 351 17.94 15.04 -21.39
CA THR A 351 17.95 14.36 -20.09
C THR A 351 18.47 15.33 -19.03
N TYR A 352 17.65 15.61 -18.02
CA TYR A 352 18.00 16.37 -16.83
C TYR A 352 18.30 15.40 -15.68
N THR A 353 19.36 15.66 -14.93
CA THR A 353 19.72 14.89 -13.74
C THR A 353 19.91 15.85 -12.56
N PHE A 354 19.11 15.67 -11.51
CA PHE A 354 19.21 16.41 -10.25
C PHE A 354 19.87 15.51 -9.21
N THR A 355 20.99 15.97 -8.64
CA THR A 355 21.82 15.18 -7.71
C THR A 355 21.94 15.90 -6.38
N GLU A 356 21.65 15.20 -5.29
CA GLU A 356 21.99 15.60 -3.92
C GLU A 356 23.06 14.65 -3.34
N GLN A 357 23.38 14.79 -2.05
CA GLN A 357 24.41 13.97 -1.41
C GLN A 357 24.05 12.47 -1.43
N ASP A 358 22.79 12.15 -1.22
CA ASP A 358 22.32 10.79 -0.94
C ASP A 358 21.40 10.22 -2.05
N GLY A 359 21.18 10.96 -3.15
CA GLY A 359 20.28 10.52 -4.22
C GLY A 359 20.39 11.28 -5.53
N THR A 360 19.77 10.71 -6.59
CA THR A 360 19.63 11.36 -7.90
C THR A 360 18.24 11.16 -8.49
N ALA A 361 17.75 12.17 -9.21
CA ALA A 361 16.53 12.14 -10.01
C ALA A 361 16.89 12.34 -11.48
N THR A 362 16.27 11.60 -12.40
CA THR A 362 16.48 11.78 -13.84
C THR A 362 15.16 11.93 -14.58
N CYS A 363 15.12 12.87 -15.53
CA CYS A 363 13.90 13.27 -16.24
C CYS A 363 14.20 13.59 -17.70
N GLU A 364 13.30 13.24 -18.61
CA GLU A 364 13.51 13.38 -20.06
C GLU A 364 12.43 14.25 -20.72
N LEU A 365 12.86 15.27 -21.46
CA LEU A 365 12.00 16.09 -22.30
C LEU A 365 12.23 15.75 -23.77
N ASP A 366 11.20 15.24 -24.43
CA ASP A 366 11.19 15.00 -25.87
C ASP A 366 10.64 16.21 -26.62
N ILE A 367 11.33 16.65 -27.67
CA ILE A 367 10.95 17.78 -28.51
C ILE A 367 10.90 17.32 -29.96
N ASP A 368 9.71 17.31 -30.54
CA ASP A 368 9.47 17.04 -31.95
C ASP A 368 9.28 18.35 -32.72
N VAL A 369 10.19 18.68 -33.62
CA VAL A 369 10.02 19.86 -34.48
C VAL A 369 9.21 19.44 -35.70
N SER A 370 7.97 19.90 -35.80
CA SER A 370 7.07 19.54 -36.89
C SER A 370 7.64 20.00 -38.24
N ASN A 371 7.37 19.19 -39.27
CA ASN A 371 7.68 19.50 -40.66
C ASN A 371 6.41 19.91 -41.45
N ASP A 372 5.32 20.24 -40.74
CA ASP A 372 4.03 20.44 -41.38
C ASP A 372 3.88 21.88 -41.92
N PRO A 373 3.75 22.07 -43.25
CA PRO A 373 3.53 23.39 -43.83
C PRO A 373 2.10 23.86 -43.52
N PHE A 374 1.94 24.85 -42.62
CA PHE A 374 0.78 25.74 -42.46
C PHE A 374 -0.60 25.13 -42.81
N CYS A 375 -1.36 24.71 -41.81
CA CYS A 375 -2.66 24.08 -42.08
C CYS A 375 -3.66 25.04 -42.76
N GLU A 376 -4.22 24.63 -43.90
CA GLU A 376 -5.19 25.40 -44.71
C GLU A 376 -6.67 25.25 -44.25
N GLY A 377 -6.94 24.59 -43.11
CA GLY A 377 -8.31 24.34 -42.60
C GLY A 377 -8.76 25.28 -41.47
N GLU A 378 -10.05 25.24 -41.11
CA GLU A 378 -10.52 25.88 -39.87
C GLU A 378 -9.92 25.14 -38.68
N ILE A 379 -9.18 25.87 -37.85
CA ILE A 379 -8.76 25.40 -36.55
C ILE A 379 -10.02 25.25 -35.70
N ASP A 380 -10.26 24.04 -35.21
CA ASP A 380 -11.39 23.80 -34.33
C ASP A 380 -11.19 24.52 -33.00
N ARG A 381 -12.21 24.47 -32.15
CA ARG A 381 -12.19 25.06 -30.81
C ARG A 381 -11.13 24.48 -29.86
N CYS A 382 -10.48 23.38 -30.24
CA CYS A 382 -9.41 22.71 -29.52
C CYS A 382 -8.01 23.03 -30.07
N GLY A 383 -7.89 23.91 -31.07
CA GLY A 383 -6.60 24.22 -31.69
C GLY A 383 -6.17 23.19 -32.74
N VAL A 384 -7.01 22.19 -33.05
CA VAL A 384 -6.69 21.14 -34.01
C VAL A 384 -7.28 21.50 -35.37
N CYS A 385 -6.43 21.51 -36.39
CA CYS A 385 -6.86 21.86 -37.74
C CYS A 385 -7.79 20.79 -38.33
N ASN A 386 -8.98 21.19 -38.79
CA ASN A 386 -10.06 20.29 -39.19
C ASN A 386 -10.47 19.28 -38.09
N GLY A 387 -10.25 19.62 -36.81
CA GLY A 387 -10.69 18.81 -35.70
C GLY A 387 -12.22 18.79 -35.58
N ASP A 388 -12.74 17.78 -34.89
CA ASP A 388 -14.19 17.60 -34.67
C ASP A 388 -14.71 18.40 -33.46
N GLY A 389 -13.86 19.21 -32.83
CA GLY A 389 -14.17 19.98 -31.64
C GLY A 389 -14.10 19.19 -30.34
N THR A 390 -13.65 17.93 -30.37
CA THR A 390 -13.51 17.07 -29.18
C THR A 390 -12.06 16.74 -28.83
N SER A 391 -11.08 17.12 -29.68
CA SER A 391 -9.68 16.72 -29.51
C SER A 391 -8.99 17.28 -28.25
N CYS A 392 -9.60 18.23 -27.55
CA CYS A 392 -9.15 18.80 -26.27
C CYS A 392 -10.00 18.37 -25.07
N LEU A 393 -10.95 17.45 -25.27
CA LEU A 393 -11.70 16.81 -24.19
C LEU A 393 -10.93 15.59 -23.71
N ASP A 394 -10.00 15.83 -22.79
CA ASP A 394 -9.38 14.75 -22.02
C ASP A 394 -10.32 14.38 -20.86
N CYS A 395 -11.24 13.48 -21.17
CA CYS A 395 -12.24 12.95 -20.24
C CYS A 395 -11.87 11.53 -19.85
N GLU A 396 -11.71 11.29 -18.56
CA GLU A 396 -11.57 9.94 -18.03
C GLU A 396 -12.95 9.38 -17.68
N GLU A 397 -13.31 8.25 -18.30
CA GLU A 397 -14.52 7.51 -17.95
C GLU A 397 -14.21 6.48 -16.86
N THR A 398 -14.80 6.66 -15.69
CA THR A 398 -14.68 5.73 -14.58
C THR A 398 -16.01 5.02 -14.33
N SER A 399 -16.00 3.68 -14.37
CA SER A 399 -17.18 2.91 -13.98
C SER A 399 -17.32 2.82 -12.45
N ILE A 400 -18.49 3.21 -11.94
CA ILE A 400 -18.85 3.11 -10.51
C ILE A 400 -19.76 1.91 -10.20
N LEU A 401 -19.95 1.01 -11.16
CA LEU A 401 -20.92 -0.08 -11.04
C LEU A 401 -20.61 -1.01 -9.84
N SER A 402 -19.34 -1.28 -9.56
CA SER A 402 -18.90 -2.08 -8.40
C SER A 402 -19.26 -1.41 -7.07
N SER A 403 -19.11 -0.09 -6.98
CA SER A 403 -19.51 0.73 -5.83
C SER A 403 -21.03 0.74 -5.66
N GLN A 404 -21.80 0.90 -6.74
CA GLN A 404 -23.26 0.83 -6.70
C GLN A 404 -23.78 -0.52 -6.18
N PHE A 405 -23.24 -1.64 -6.67
CA PHE A 405 -23.61 -2.96 -6.17
C PHE A 405 -23.26 -3.14 -4.68
N SER A 406 -22.13 -2.60 -4.24
CA SER A 406 -21.70 -2.65 -2.84
C SER A 406 -22.61 -1.83 -1.94
N MET A 407 -23.01 -0.63 -2.36
CA MET A 407 -23.98 0.22 -1.66
C MET A 407 -25.32 -0.49 -1.45
N ASP A 408 -25.91 -1.04 -2.52
CA ASP A 408 -27.19 -1.77 -2.43
C ASP A 408 -27.07 -3.01 -1.52
N SER A 409 -26.06 -3.84 -1.74
CA SER A 409 -25.84 -5.07 -0.97
C SER A 409 -25.68 -4.78 0.53
N ASN A 410 -24.93 -3.73 0.90
CA ASN A 410 -24.73 -3.35 2.29
C ASN A 410 -26.00 -2.76 2.93
N ALA A 411 -26.78 -1.95 2.21
CA ALA A 411 -28.08 -1.47 2.67
C ALA A 411 -29.07 -2.65 2.88
N LEU A 412 -29.08 -3.62 1.96
CA LEU A 412 -29.88 -4.84 2.09
C LEU A 412 -29.47 -5.67 3.31
N LEU A 413 -28.17 -5.79 3.58
CA LEU A 413 -27.65 -6.49 4.75
C LEU A 413 -28.15 -5.87 6.06
N GLN A 414 -28.24 -4.53 6.14
CA GLN A 414 -28.84 -3.85 7.30
C GLN A 414 -30.31 -4.21 7.48
N LEU A 415 -31.12 -4.20 6.41
CA LEU A 415 -32.52 -4.65 6.45
C LEU A 415 -32.64 -6.11 6.94
N GLN A 416 -31.77 -6.99 6.44
CA GLN A 416 -31.74 -8.39 6.87
C GLN A 416 -31.38 -8.54 8.36
N ASN A 417 -30.42 -7.75 8.85
CA ASN A 417 -30.03 -7.72 10.25
C ASN A 417 -31.19 -7.27 11.14
N ILE A 418 -31.93 -6.22 10.76
CA ILE A 418 -33.11 -5.76 11.49
C ILE A 418 -34.17 -6.86 11.55
N ARG A 419 -34.45 -7.56 10.44
CA ARG A 419 -35.39 -8.69 10.42
C ARG A 419 -34.97 -9.85 11.33
N ARG A 420 -33.66 -10.15 11.42
CA ARG A 420 -33.12 -11.17 12.33
C ARG A 420 -33.22 -10.73 13.80
N GLN A 421 -32.93 -9.46 14.07
CA GLN A 421 -33.06 -8.86 15.40
C GLN A 421 -34.52 -8.86 15.87
N THR A 422 -35.48 -8.41 15.05
CA THR A 422 -36.91 -8.37 15.44
C THR A 422 -37.47 -9.77 15.68
N LYS A 423 -37.10 -10.77 14.86
CA LYS A 423 -37.44 -12.18 15.12
C LYS A 423 -36.86 -12.69 16.44
N THR A 424 -35.63 -12.30 16.76
CA THR A 424 -35.00 -12.64 18.04
C THR A 424 -35.72 -12.00 19.22
N LEU A 425 -36.11 -10.73 19.09
CA LEU A 425 -36.88 -10.02 20.12
C LEU A 425 -38.20 -10.74 20.42
N VAL A 426 -39.01 -11.04 19.39
CA VAL A 426 -40.28 -11.76 19.57
C VAL A 426 -40.08 -13.13 20.21
N ARG A 427 -39.02 -13.85 19.84
CA ARG A 427 -38.69 -15.14 20.45
C ARG A 427 -38.37 -15.01 21.94
N LEU A 428 -37.61 -13.98 22.33
CA LEU A 428 -37.24 -13.73 23.72
C LEU A 428 -38.42 -13.23 24.56
N ALA A 429 -39.35 -12.49 23.95
CA ALA A 429 -40.53 -11.96 24.63
C ALA A 429 -41.66 -12.99 24.80
N LYS A 430 -41.57 -14.16 24.15
CA LYS A 430 -42.65 -15.16 24.13
C LYS A 430 -43.03 -15.61 25.55
N GLY A 431 -44.31 -15.54 25.87
CA GLY A 431 -44.84 -15.90 27.20
C GLY A 431 -44.60 -14.85 28.29
N THR A 432 -43.96 -13.72 27.97
CA THR A 432 -43.81 -12.58 28.89
C THR A 432 -44.93 -11.56 28.65
N SER A 433 -45.15 -10.64 29.59
CA SER A 433 -46.07 -9.52 29.41
C SER A 433 -45.69 -8.59 28.23
N GLY A 434 -44.44 -8.66 27.75
CA GLY A 434 -43.93 -7.86 26.63
C GLY A 434 -44.15 -8.46 25.24
N GLU A 435 -44.76 -9.65 25.10
CA GLU A 435 -44.90 -10.34 23.80
C GLU A 435 -45.67 -9.51 22.75
N ALA A 436 -46.78 -8.88 23.15
CA ALA A 436 -47.60 -8.07 22.25
C ALA A 436 -46.83 -6.85 21.71
N THR A 437 -46.14 -6.14 22.59
CA THR A 437 -45.28 -5.00 22.25
C THR A 437 -44.15 -5.41 21.30
N ALA A 438 -43.49 -6.55 21.55
CA ALA A 438 -42.45 -7.08 20.68
C ALA A 438 -42.96 -7.39 19.26
N LYS A 439 -44.16 -7.98 19.13
CA LYS A 439 -44.78 -8.25 17.82
C LYS A 439 -45.17 -6.96 17.10
N GLN A 440 -45.73 -5.98 17.81
CA GLN A 440 -46.07 -4.68 17.23
C GLN A 440 -44.81 -3.95 16.73
N LEU A 441 -43.74 -3.93 17.54
CA LEU A 441 -42.47 -3.34 17.16
C LEU A 441 -41.84 -4.05 15.94
N GLN A 442 -41.89 -5.38 15.90
CA GLN A 442 -41.46 -6.15 14.72
C GLN A 442 -42.21 -5.72 13.45
N LYS A 443 -43.54 -5.60 13.53
CA LYS A 443 -44.36 -5.21 12.37
C LYS A 443 -44.03 -3.80 11.88
N SER A 444 -43.92 -2.84 12.81
CA SER A 444 -43.56 -1.45 12.49
C SER A 444 -42.18 -1.38 11.86
N LEU A 445 -41.15 -1.88 12.53
CA LEU A 445 -39.78 -1.76 12.06
C LEU A 445 -39.52 -2.54 10.78
N ASN A 446 -40.19 -3.67 10.54
CA ASN A 446 -40.08 -4.36 9.25
C ASN A 446 -40.69 -3.57 8.08
N LYS A 447 -41.75 -2.79 8.35
CA LYS A 447 -42.36 -1.90 7.36
C LYS A 447 -41.44 -0.70 7.10
N ASP A 448 -41.05 -0.01 8.17
CA ASP A 448 -40.24 1.21 8.09
C ASP A 448 -38.88 0.91 7.46
N SER A 449 -38.20 -0.15 7.90
CA SER A 449 -36.89 -0.53 7.33
C SER A 449 -36.99 -1.01 5.89
N LYS A 450 -38.14 -1.53 5.44
CA LYS A 450 -38.33 -1.84 4.02
C LYS A 450 -38.43 -0.56 3.18
N SER A 451 -39.13 0.47 3.67
CA SER A 451 -39.21 1.79 3.03
C SER A 451 -37.82 2.41 2.92
N LEU A 452 -37.08 2.49 4.03
CA LEU A 452 -35.73 3.06 4.07
C LEU A 452 -34.75 2.33 3.14
N TYR A 453 -34.86 1.00 3.02
CA TYR A 453 -34.05 0.27 2.05
C TYR A 453 -34.44 0.61 0.60
N GLN A 454 -35.72 0.80 0.31
CA GLN A 454 -36.16 1.20 -1.03
C GLN A 454 -35.67 2.62 -1.38
N GLU A 455 -35.68 3.54 -0.42
CA GLU A 455 -35.13 4.90 -0.56
C GLU A 455 -33.61 4.86 -0.81
N ALA A 456 -32.87 4.07 -0.03
CA ALA A 456 -31.44 3.85 -0.25
C ALA A 456 -31.17 3.24 -1.64
N TRP A 457 -31.93 2.21 -2.02
CA TRP A 457 -31.83 1.56 -3.34
C TRP A 457 -32.08 2.53 -4.48
N THR A 458 -33.15 3.34 -4.40
CA THR A 458 -33.44 4.36 -5.42
C THR A 458 -32.31 5.38 -5.53
N SER A 459 -31.75 5.82 -4.41
CA SER A 459 -30.60 6.76 -4.40
C SER A 459 -29.37 6.15 -5.08
N THR A 460 -29.01 4.90 -4.76
CA THR A 460 -27.88 4.17 -5.37
C THR A 460 -27.99 4.08 -6.90
N TRP A 461 -29.19 3.82 -7.41
CA TRP A 461 -29.42 3.60 -8.84
C TRP A 461 -29.86 4.86 -9.60
N THR A 462 -29.75 6.03 -8.96
CA THR A 462 -29.90 7.33 -9.63
C THR A 462 -28.59 7.82 -10.25
N PHE A 463 -27.43 7.33 -9.76
CA PHE A 463 -26.13 7.63 -10.37
C PHE A 463 -25.95 6.86 -11.69
N ASP A 464 -25.34 7.49 -12.68
CA ASP A 464 -24.93 6.82 -13.91
C ASP A 464 -23.76 5.87 -13.62
N SER A 465 -23.86 4.62 -14.10
CA SER A 465 -22.81 3.61 -13.83
C SER A 465 -21.45 3.94 -14.46
N LEU A 466 -21.43 4.89 -15.40
CA LEU A 466 -20.25 5.45 -16.04
C LEU A 466 -20.22 6.94 -15.67
N GLN A 467 -19.20 7.37 -14.95
CA GLN A 467 -19.00 8.76 -14.56
C GLN A 467 -17.86 9.31 -15.42
N GLN A 468 -18.05 10.47 -16.02
CA GLN A 468 -16.98 11.17 -16.74
C GLN A 468 -16.43 12.31 -15.86
N GLN A 469 -15.11 12.45 -15.83
CA GLN A 469 -14.40 13.59 -15.26
C GLN A 469 -13.53 14.18 -16.36
N CYS A 470 -13.74 15.45 -16.68
CA CYS A 470 -13.03 16.09 -17.78
C CYS A 470 -12.16 17.23 -17.25
N THR A 471 -10.91 17.30 -17.70
CA THR A 471 -10.00 18.40 -17.30
C THR A 471 -10.45 19.74 -17.88
N ASN A 472 -11.11 19.72 -19.04
CA ASN A 472 -11.59 20.90 -19.74
C ASN A 472 -13.10 21.12 -19.54
N GLN A 473 -13.45 22.08 -18.67
CA GLN A 473 -14.85 22.41 -18.37
C GLN A 473 -15.57 23.23 -19.44
N ILE A 474 -14.88 23.66 -20.51
CA ILE A 474 -15.48 24.57 -21.51
C ILE A 474 -16.68 23.92 -22.23
N PHE A 475 -16.72 22.58 -22.32
CA PHE A 475 -17.81 21.85 -22.99
C PHE A 475 -18.63 20.98 -22.06
N CYS A 476 -18.40 21.04 -20.76
CA CYS A 476 -18.97 20.13 -19.79
C CYS A 476 -19.73 20.87 -18.71
N VAL A 477 -20.92 20.36 -18.38
CA VAL A 477 -21.70 20.81 -17.22
C VAL A 477 -21.46 19.84 -16.09
N SER A 478 -20.93 20.35 -14.98
CA SER A 478 -20.76 19.55 -13.77
C SER A 478 -22.10 19.38 -13.06
N VAL A 479 -22.55 18.14 -12.91
CA VAL A 479 -23.76 17.75 -12.18
C VAL A 479 -23.34 17.21 -10.81
N SER A 480 -23.86 17.84 -9.75
CA SER A 480 -23.56 17.41 -8.39
C SER A 480 -24.35 16.19 -7.96
N ASN A 481 -23.65 15.22 -7.38
CA ASN A 481 -24.19 14.00 -6.77
C ASN A 481 -24.47 14.15 -5.26
N ILE A 482 -24.11 15.28 -4.65
CA ILE A 482 -24.13 15.49 -3.19
C ILE A 482 -25.52 15.25 -2.60
N SER A 483 -26.58 15.79 -3.20
CA SER A 483 -27.94 15.64 -2.67
C SER A 483 -28.40 14.18 -2.65
N THR A 484 -28.15 13.43 -3.73
CA THR A 484 -28.46 12.00 -3.83
C THR A 484 -27.63 11.17 -2.85
N LEU A 485 -26.36 11.54 -2.63
CA LEU A 485 -25.49 10.90 -1.64
C LEU A 485 -25.99 11.14 -0.21
N ASP A 486 -26.40 12.37 0.12
CA ASP A 486 -26.99 12.70 1.41
C ASP A 486 -28.27 11.90 1.69
N ASP A 487 -29.15 11.76 0.70
CA ASP A 487 -30.37 10.95 0.80
C ASP A 487 -30.07 9.47 1.08
N TYR A 488 -29.06 8.91 0.40
CA TYR A 488 -28.58 7.55 0.67
C TYR A 488 -28.03 7.42 2.10
N VAL A 489 -27.16 8.34 2.53
CA VAL A 489 -26.53 8.34 3.86
C VAL A 489 -27.58 8.44 4.96
N GLN A 490 -28.59 9.30 4.80
CA GLN A 490 -29.71 9.43 5.74
C GLN A 490 -30.54 8.15 5.82
N SER A 491 -30.84 7.52 4.68
CA SER A 491 -31.57 6.25 4.63
C SER A 491 -30.82 5.13 5.37
N VAL A 492 -29.51 5.02 5.15
CA VAL A 492 -28.61 4.08 5.83
C VAL A 492 -28.51 4.36 7.34
N ALA A 493 -28.41 5.62 7.75
CA ALA A 493 -28.40 5.99 9.16
C ALA A 493 -29.71 5.61 9.87
N ALA A 494 -30.86 5.85 9.22
CA ALA A 494 -32.17 5.50 9.75
C ALA A 494 -32.36 3.98 9.88
N LEU A 495 -31.83 3.18 8.95
CA LEU A 495 -31.79 1.71 9.07
C LEU A 495 -31.03 1.27 10.32
N PHE A 496 -29.85 1.85 10.54
CA PHE A 496 -29.05 1.56 11.73
C PHE A 496 -29.77 1.95 13.03
N ASP A 497 -30.46 3.09 13.06
CA ASP A 497 -31.26 3.50 14.21
C ASP A 497 -32.42 2.53 14.51
N ASN A 498 -33.06 1.99 13.47
CA ASN A 498 -34.04 0.93 13.64
C ASN A 498 -33.41 -0.34 14.25
N ALA A 499 -32.20 -0.71 13.84
CA ALA A 499 -31.47 -1.83 14.46
C ALA A 499 -31.15 -1.56 15.94
N ARG A 500 -30.71 -0.34 16.28
CA ARG A 500 -30.44 0.06 17.67
C ARG A 500 -31.70 0.02 18.53
N LYS A 501 -32.85 0.45 18.02
CA LYS A 501 -34.15 0.36 18.73
C LYS A 501 -34.46 -1.09 19.13
N VAL A 502 -34.31 -2.05 18.21
CA VAL A 502 -34.53 -3.47 18.53
C VAL A 502 -33.54 -3.99 19.56
N ASN A 503 -32.26 -3.65 19.41
CA ASN A 503 -31.22 -4.11 20.34
C ASN A 503 -31.43 -3.59 21.77
N ARG A 504 -31.93 -2.36 21.95
CA ARG A 504 -32.32 -1.84 23.28
C ARG A 504 -33.40 -2.70 23.93
N GLU A 505 -34.44 -3.10 23.18
CA GLU A 505 -35.49 -3.99 23.71
C GLU A 505 -34.96 -5.39 24.02
N ILE A 506 -34.08 -5.95 23.17
CA ILE A 506 -33.43 -7.25 23.45
C ILE A 506 -32.64 -7.18 24.76
N GLN A 507 -31.89 -6.09 24.99
CA GLN A 507 -31.12 -5.90 26.22
C GLN A 507 -32.00 -5.79 27.47
N ARG A 508 -33.20 -5.18 27.35
CA ARG A 508 -34.16 -5.10 28.45
C ARG A 508 -34.69 -6.46 28.86
N ILE A 509 -34.97 -7.35 27.90
CA ILE A 509 -35.49 -8.70 28.19
C ILE A 509 -34.37 -9.63 28.67
N LYS A 510 -33.20 -9.58 28.03
CA LYS A 510 -32.07 -10.46 28.34
C LYS A 510 -30.75 -9.69 28.26
N LYS A 511 -30.18 -9.37 29.42
CA LYS A 511 -28.81 -8.88 29.53
C LYS A 511 -27.85 -9.98 29.02
N GLY A 512 -26.99 -9.67 28.06
CA GLY A 512 -26.00 -10.63 27.57
C GLY A 512 -25.35 -10.27 26.23
N GLY A 513 -24.35 -11.07 25.86
CA GLY A 513 -23.52 -10.83 24.66
C GLY A 513 -24.27 -10.87 23.33
N LYS A 514 -25.46 -11.49 23.26
CA LYS A 514 -26.23 -11.59 22.01
C LYS A 514 -26.66 -10.24 21.45
N ALA A 515 -27.13 -9.32 22.30
CA ALA A 515 -27.52 -7.98 21.85
C ALA A 515 -26.30 -7.17 21.40
N LYS A 516 -25.16 -7.31 22.11
CA LYS A 516 -23.88 -6.69 21.71
C LYS A 516 -23.43 -7.19 20.33
N LYS A 517 -23.46 -8.51 20.11
CA LYS A 517 -23.12 -9.14 18.82
C LYS A 517 -24.00 -8.62 17.67
N LEU A 518 -25.31 -8.56 17.88
CA LEU A 518 -26.26 -8.05 16.88
C LEU A 518 -26.07 -6.55 16.60
N ASN A 519 -25.70 -5.76 17.61
CA ASN A 519 -25.40 -4.35 17.43
C ASN A 519 -24.11 -4.12 16.64
N ARG A 520 -23.07 -4.92 16.92
CA ARG A 520 -21.83 -4.91 16.15
C ARG A 520 -22.10 -5.24 14.68
N GLN A 521 -22.87 -6.29 14.40
CA GLN A 521 -23.25 -6.64 13.02
C GLN A 521 -24.01 -5.51 12.28
N ALA A 522 -24.91 -4.81 12.97
CA ALA A 522 -25.61 -3.67 12.38
C ALA A 522 -24.68 -2.47 12.12
N ARG A 523 -23.73 -2.23 13.03
CA ARG A 523 -22.73 -1.16 12.88
C ARG A 523 -21.80 -1.44 11.69
N ASN A 524 -21.22 -2.64 11.62
CA ASN A 524 -20.30 -3.01 10.54
C ASN A 524 -21.00 -2.93 9.17
N ALA A 525 -22.28 -3.33 9.07
CA ALA A 525 -23.05 -3.21 7.83
C ALA A 525 -23.34 -1.75 7.43
N ARG A 526 -23.51 -0.85 8.41
CA ARG A 526 -23.62 0.61 8.16
C ARG A 526 -22.30 1.19 7.69
N GLU A 527 -21.21 0.88 8.37
CA GLU A 527 -19.87 1.38 8.02
C GLU A 527 -19.46 0.93 6.62
N ALA A 528 -19.70 -0.33 6.26
CA ALA A 528 -19.48 -0.82 4.89
C ALA A 528 -20.34 -0.08 3.86
N ALA A 529 -21.62 0.21 4.16
CA ALA A 529 -22.51 0.96 3.29
C ALA A 529 -22.02 2.41 3.05
N LEU A 530 -21.47 3.06 4.09
CA LEU A 530 -20.93 4.42 4.00
C LEU A 530 -19.58 4.44 3.28
N ALA A 531 -18.72 3.44 3.51
CA ALA A 531 -17.45 3.30 2.80
C ALA A 531 -17.67 3.15 1.29
N SER A 532 -18.64 2.35 0.85
CA SER A 532 -18.97 2.23 -0.58
C SER A 532 -19.52 3.52 -1.18
N ALA A 533 -20.28 4.32 -0.40
CA ALA A 533 -20.81 5.60 -0.87
C ALA A 533 -19.73 6.67 -1.03
N ALA A 534 -18.68 6.63 -0.20
CA ALA A 534 -17.55 7.55 -0.29
C ALA A 534 -16.70 7.38 -1.56
N LEU A 535 -16.88 6.26 -2.28
CA LEU A 535 -16.23 6.01 -3.59
C LEU A 535 -16.98 6.65 -4.76
N ILE A 536 -18.17 7.20 -4.54
CA ILE A 536 -18.92 7.90 -5.58
C ILE A 536 -18.44 9.35 -5.63
N PRO A 537 -18.04 9.89 -6.79
CA PRO A 537 -17.59 11.27 -6.89
C PRO A 537 -18.74 12.24 -6.56
N ASN A 538 -18.40 13.35 -5.91
CA ASN A 538 -19.37 14.39 -5.51
C ASN A 538 -20.02 15.11 -6.71
N SER A 539 -19.43 14.99 -7.89
CA SER A 539 -19.93 15.52 -9.15
C SER A 539 -19.48 14.65 -10.32
N GLN A 540 -20.17 14.77 -11.43
CA GLN A 540 -19.77 14.24 -12.73
C GLN A 540 -19.93 15.29 -13.80
N ASP A 541 -19.11 15.21 -14.83
CA ASP A 541 -19.17 16.09 -15.96
C ASP A 541 -20.04 15.47 -17.06
N ILE A 542 -20.97 16.26 -17.59
CA ILE A 542 -21.80 15.90 -18.74
C ILE A 542 -21.43 16.85 -19.86
N CYS A 543 -20.76 16.33 -20.89
CA CYS A 543 -20.27 17.14 -22.01
C CYS A 543 -21.20 17.05 -23.23
N GLU A 544 -21.39 18.16 -23.93
CA GLU A 544 -22.18 18.17 -25.17
C GLU A 544 -21.39 17.48 -26.30
N GLY A 545 -21.77 16.24 -26.64
CA GLY A 545 -21.19 15.51 -27.77
C GLY A 545 -20.77 14.06 -27.51
N SER A 546 -20.88 13.58 -26.25
CA SER A 546 -20.64 12.17 -25.88
C SER A 546 -21.81 11.23 -26.16
#